data_AF-A0A4P7AJP6-F1
#
_entry.id   AF-A0A4P7AJP6-F1
#
_cell.length_a   1.000
_cell.length_b   1.000
_cell.length_c   1.000
_cell.angle_alpha   90.00
_cell.angle_beta   90.00
_cell.angle_gamma   90.00
#
_symmetry.space_group_name_H-M   'P 1'
#
loop_
_entity.id
_entity.type
_entity.pdbx_description
1 polymer ?
#
loop_
_entity_poly.entity_id
_entity_poly.type
_entity_poly.pdbx_seq_one_letter_code
_entity_poly.pdbx_strand_id
1 'polypeptide(L)'
;MTNNQFNCKYKLYETYLSDTEINKLINQKKKHFSNFMIKEFPEVLIKCDKQKDWFCLSEKFLKNNKKDFLLSISLLERIGMLITEYEEEIEAIKNRKFLIKFNTKNKKFN
;
A
#
# COMPACT_ATOMS: atom_id res chain seq x y z
N MET A 1 -1.93 -5.77 -53.55
CA MET A 1 -2.38 -5.58 -52.15
C MET A 1 -1.15 -5.64 -51.25
N THR A 2 -0.59 -4.50 -50.86
CA THR A 2 0.58 -4.44 -49.97
C THR A 2 0.13 -4.32 -48.52
N ASN A 3 0.45 -5.36 -47.74
CA ASN A 3 0.30 -5.39 -46.29
C ASN A 3 1.12 -4.25 -45.66
N ASN A 4 0.44 -3.20 -45.20
CA ASN A 4 1.04 -2.26 -44.25
C ASN A 4 1.11 -2.94 -42.88
N GLN A 5 2.16 -3.72 -42.66
CA GLN A 5 2.55 -4.12 -41.30
C GLN A 5 2.94 -2.85 -40.54
N PHE A 6 2.05 -2.39 -39.66
CA PHE A 6 2.37 -1.39 -38.66
C PHE A 6 3.44 -1.96 -37.73
N ASN A 7 4.70 -1.62 -38.01
CA ASN A 7 5.83 -2.02 -37.19
C ASN A 7 5.87 -1.15 -35.93
N CYS A 8 5.10 -1.57 -34.92
CA CYS A 8 4.97 -0.87 -33.65
C CYS A 8 6.24 -1.12 -32.82
N LYS A 9 7.26 -0.26 -32.97
CA LYS A 9 8.46 -0.30 -32.13
C LYS A 9 8.14 0.30 -30.76
N TYR A 10 8.10 -0.53 -29.73
CA TYR A 10 8.04 -0.08 -28.34
C TYR A 10 9.48 0.08 -27.82
N LYS A 11 9.80 1.25 -27.27
CA LYS A 11 11.00 1.42 -26.45
C LYS A 11 10.59 1.28 -24.99
N LEU A 12 11.25 0.36 -24.27
CA LEU A 12 11.14 0.23 -22.82
C LEU A 12 12.09 1.27 -22.21
N TYR A 13 11.52 2.23 -21.49
CA TYR A 13 12.30 3.15 -20.67
C TYR A 13 12.06 2.79 -19.20
N GLU A 14 13.14 2.65 -18.44
CA GLU A 14 13.06 2.69 -16.98
C GLU A 14 12.82 4.14 -16.58
N THR A 15 11.65 4.42 -16.01
CA THR A 15 11.43 5.67 -15.29
C THR A 15 11.26 5.36 -13.82
N TYR A 16 11.72 6.29 -13.01
CA TYR A 16 11.51 6.27 -11.57
C TYR A 16 10.29 7.14 -11.30
N LEU A 17 9.36 6.67 -10.47
CA LEU A 17 8.43 7.60 -9.84
C LEU A 17 9.28 8.57 -9.01
N SER A 18 8.91 9.84 -9.02
CA SER A 18 9.52 10.79 -8.09
C SER A 18 9.23 10.38 -6.65
N ASP A 19 10.10 10.77 -5.72
CA ASP A 19 9.85 10.55 -4.29
C ASP A 19 8.50 11.11 -3.84
N THR A 20 8.02 12.19 -4.47
CA THR A 20 6.70 12.77 -4.21
C THR A 20 5.56 11.81 -4.60
N GLU A 21 5.66 11.15 -5.74
CA GLU A 21 4.66 10.17 -6.20
C GLU A 21 4.69 8.90 -5.36
N ILE A 22 5.88 8.40 -5.01
CA ILE A 22 6.07 7.28 -4.09
C ILE A 22 5.43 7.59 -2.73
N ASN A 23 5.75 8.76 -2.15
CA ASN A 23 5.19 9.17 -0.87
C ASN A 23 3.66 9.35 -0.93
N LYS A 24 3.10 9.82 -2.06
CA LYS A 24 1.65 9.93 -2.24
C LYS A 24 0.99 8.54 -2.25
N LEU A 25 1.57 7.56 -2.93
CA LEU A 25 1.07 6.18 -2.94
C LEU A 25 1.13 5.55 -1.54
N ILE A 26 2.26 5.71 -0.84
CA ILE A 26 2.44 5.23 0.53
C ILE A 26 1.38 5.84 1.46
N ASN A 27 1.15 7.15 1.39
CA ASN A 27 0.15 7.81 2.23
C ASN A 27 -1.27 7.32 1.95
N GLN A 28 -1.62 7.08 0.68
CA GLN A 28 -2.92 6.51 0.32
C GLN A 28 -3.08 5.08 0.85
N LYS A 29 -2.05 4.24 0.70
CA LYS A 29 -2.00 2.89 1.26
C LYS A 29 -2.14 2.90 2.77
N LYS A 30 -1.39 3.75 3.47
CA LYS A 30 -1.45 3.92 4.93
C LYS A 30 -2.85 4.24 5.42
N LYS A 31 -3.51 5.21 4.78
CA LYS A 31 -4.88 5.61 5.12
C LYS A 31 -5.88 4.47 4.89
N HIS A 32 -5.75 3.75 3.77
CA HIS A 32 -6.62 2.62 3.47
C HIS A 32 -6.43 1.48 4.48
N PHE A 33 -5.19 1.11 4.76
CA PHE A 33 -4.84 0.09 5.74
C PHE A 33 -5.36 0.44 7.13
N SER A 34 -5.15 1.68 7.59
CA SER A 34 -5.63 2.11 8.90
C SER A 34 -7.15 2.01 9.03
N ASN A 35 -7.91 2.41 8.01
CA ASN A 35 -9.37 2.29 8.01
C ASN A 35 -9.82 0.82 7.98
N PHE A 36 -9.14 -0.02 7.20
CA PHE A 36 -9.42 -1.46 7.14
C PHE A 36 -9.21 -2.10 8.52
N MET A 37 -8.08 -1.84 9.17
CA MET A 37 -7.76 -2.43 10.48
C MET A 37 -8.76 -2.04 11.57
N ILE A 38 -9.20 -0.77 11.61
CA ILE A 38 -10.24 -0.33 12.57
C ILE A 38 -11.58 -1.02 12.28
N LYS A 39 -11.94 -1.22 11.01
CA LYS A 39 -13.18 -1.88 10.63
C LYS A 39 -13.16 -3.38 10.96
N GLU A 40 -12.02 -4.04 10.76
CA GLU A 40 -11.85 -5.47 11.01
C GLU A 40 -11.75 -5.78 12.51
N PHE A 41 -11.14 -4.90 13.30
CA PHE A 41 -10.91 -5.09 14.73
C PHE A 41 -11.49 -3.95 15.60
N PRO A 42 -12.80 -3.65 15.52
CA PRO A 42 -13.38 -2.44 16.13
C PRO A 42 -13.36 -2.43 17.66
N GLU A 43 -13.32 -3.60 18.30
CA GLU A 43 -13.21 -3.70 19.77
C GLU A 43 -11.77 -3.56 20.28
N VAL A 44 -10.78 -3.76 19.41
CA VAL A 44 -9.34 -3.78 19.73
C VAL A 44 -8.66 -2.50 19.30
N LEU A 45 -9.03 -1.97 18.12
CA LEU A 45 -8.36 -0.85 17.46
C LEU A 45 -9.30 0.33 17.30
N ILE A 46 -8.77 1.52 17.57
CA ILE A 46 -9.45 2.80 17.41
C ILE A 46 -8.59 3.74 16.58
N LYS A 47 -9.19 4.82 16.06
CA LYS A 47 -8.42 5.87 15.39
C LYS A 47 -7.52 6.58 16.40
N CYS A 48 -6.27 6.85 16.03
CA CYS A 48 -5.35 7.52 16.93
C CYS A 48 -5.43 9.04 16.78
N ASP A 49 -5.61 9.76 17.89
CA ASP A 49 -5.69 11.23 17.88
C ASP A 49 -4.34 11.89 17.55
N LYS A 50 -3.25 11.29 18.03
CA LYS A 50 -1.87 11.78 17.83
C LYS A 50 -1.32 11.48 16.44
N GLN A 51 -1.80 10.41 15.80
CA GLN A 51 -1.39 10.00 14.46
C GLN A 51 -2.63 9.70 13.61
N LYS A 52 -3.12 10.73 12.91
CA LYS A 52 -4.42 10.70 12.22
C LYS A 52 -4.57 9.60 11.17
N ASP A 53 -3.47 9.13 10.61
CA ASP A 53 -3.42 8.08 9.57
C ASP A 53 -2.99 6.73 10.15
N TRP A 54 -3.13 6.53 11.46
CA TRP A 54 -2.83 5.26 12.12
C TRP A 54 -3.88 4.93 13.19
N PHE A 55 -3.87 3.69 13.63
CA PHE A 55 -4.74 3.19 14.69
C PHE A 55 -3.97 3.00 16.00
N CYS A 56 -4.70 2.97 17.10
CA CYS A 56 -4.19 2.76 18.46
C CYS A 56 -5.03 1.69 19.16
N LEU A 57 -4.47 1.04 20.18
CA LEU A 57 -5.22 0.06 20.98
C LEU A 57 -6.32 0.77 21.78
N SER A 58 -7.50 0.16 21.79
CA SER A 58 -8.65 0.55 22.58
C SER A 58 -8.34 0.41 24.08
N GLU A 59 -8.60 1.45 24.87
CA GLU A 59 -8.51 1.35 26.33
C GLU A 59 -9.44 0.27 26.91
N LYS A 60 -10.61 0.07 26.28
CA LYS A 60 -11.58 -0.94 26.69
C LYS A 60 -10.99 -2.34 26.53
N PHE A 61 -10.28 -2.59 25.43
CA PHE A 61 -9.55 -3.83 25.21
C PHE A 61 -8.47 -4.04 26.28
N LEU A 62 -7.63 -3.02 26.52
CA LEU A 62 -6.58 -3.09 27.55
C LEU A 62 -7.13 -3.40 28.95
N LYS A 63 -8.30 -2.87 29.30
CA LYS A 63 -8.96 -3.09 30.60
C LYS A 63 -9.62 -4.48 30.69
N ASN A 64 -10.12 -5.03 29.58
CA ASN A 64 -10.86 -6.30 29.56
C ASN A 64 -9.98 -7.55 29.38
N ASN A 65 -8.76 -7.42 28.85
CA ASN A 65 -7.87 -8.55 28.55
C ASN A 65 -7.47 -9.43 29.75
N LYS A 66 -7.76 -9.00 30.98
CA LYS A 66 -7.52 -9.82 32.18
C LYS A 66 -8.43 -11.05 32.27
N LYS A 67 -9.55 -11.10 31.53
CA LYS A 67 -10.50 -12.23 31.56
C LYS A 67 -10.20 -13.33 30.53
N ASP A 68 -9.59 -12.99 29.40
CA ASP A 68 -9.34 -13.92 28.29
C ASP A 68 -7.98 -13.64 27.61
N PHE A 69 -6.91 -13.90 28.36
CA PHE A 69 -5.54 -13.53 28.00
C PHE A 69 -5.06 -14.19 26.70
N LEU A 70 -5.35 -15.49 26.50
CA LEU A 70 -4.91 -16.23 25.32
C LEU A 70 -5.58 -15.74 24.03
N LEU A 71 -6.89 -15.45 24.07
CA LEU A 71 -7.59 -14.86 22.93
C LEU A 71 -7.05 -13.47 22.59
N SER A 72 -6.70 -12.69 23.62
CA SER A 72 -6.08 -11.38 23.45
C SER A 72 -4.73 -11.46 22.76
N ILE A 73 -3.89 -12.45 23.11
CA ILE A 73 -2.61 -12.70 22.43
C ILE A 73 -2.85 -13.06 20.97
N SER A 74 -3.72 -14.03 20.68
CA SER A 74 -3.96 -14.49 19.31
C SER A 74 -4.48 -13.36 18.39
N LEU A 75 -5.33 -12.48 18.91
CA LEU A 75 -5.78 -11.28 18.18
C LEU A 75 -4.64 -10.32 17.88
N LEU A 76 -3.76 -10.07 18.86
CA LEU A 76 -2.60 -9.19 18.69
C LEU A 76 -1.58 -9.78 17.71
N GLU A 77 -1.36 -11.09 17.73
CA GLU A 77 -0.51 -11.79 16.75
C GLU A 77 -1.04 -11.63 15.33
N ARG A 78 -2.36 -11.82 15.13
CA ARG A 78 -3.00 -11.60 13.82
C ARG A 78 -2.85 -10.15 13.36
N ILE A 79 -3.05 -9.19 14.25
CA ILE A 79 -2.82 -7.77 13.94
C ILE A 79 -1.35 -7.52 13.55
N GLY A 80 -0.42 -8.12 14.28
CA GLY A 80 1.02 -8.04 14.00
C GLY A 80 1.36 -8.56 12.60
N MET A 81 0.84 -9.73 12.22
CA MET A 81 1.04 -10.29 10.87
C MET A 81 0.55 -9.33 9.76
N LEU A 82 -0.63 -8.75 9.94
CA LEU A 82 -1.19 -7.79 8.96
C LEU A 82 -0.36 -6.51 8.85
N ILE A 83 0.24 -6.06 9.95
CA ILE A 83 1.18 -4.93 9.93
C ILE A 83 2.43 -5.30 9.14
N THR A 84 2.99 -6.50 9.35
CA THR A 84 4.16 -6.98 8.61
C THR A 84 3.87 -7.08 7.11
N GLU A 85 2.75 -7.68 6.71
CA GLU A 85 2.34 -7.74 5.30
C GLU A 85 2.23 -6.33 4.68
N TYR A 86 1.65 -5.38 5.41
CA TYR A 86 1.57 -3.99 4.97
C TYR A 86 2.97 -3.36 4.82
N GLU A 87 3.88 -3.59 5.76
CA GLU A 87 5.25 -3.05 5.69
C GLU A 87 6.03 -3.61 4.50
N GLU A 88 5.88 -4.90 4.20
CA GLU A 88 6.45 -5.53 3.00
C GLU A 88 5.91 -4.91 1.70
N GLU A 89 4.60 -4.62 1.65
CA GLU A 89 4.01 -3.91 0.51
C GLU A 89 4.57 -2.49 0.34
N ILE A 90 4.75 -1.75 1.43
CA ILE A 90 5.36 -0.41 1.40
C ILE A 90 6.80 -0.48 0.90
N GLU A 91 7.57 -1.46 1.36
CA GLU A 91 8.94 -1.68 0.93
C GLU A 91 9.02 -2.03 -0.56
N ALA A 92 8.08 -2.85 -1.04
CA ALA A 92 7.96 -3.14 -2.47
C ALA A 92 7.62 -1.89 -3.31
N ILE A 93 6.84 -0.94 -2.80
CA ILE A 93 6.55 0.32 -3.51
C ILE A 93 7.82 1.17 -3.61
N LYS A 94 8.61 1.26 -2.55
CA LYS A 94 9.87 2.03 -2.53
C LYS A 94 10.92 1.44 -3.46
N ASN A 95 10.98 0.11 -3.55
CA ASN A 95 12.02 -0.60 -4.30
C ASN A 95 11.70 -0.82 -5.80
N ARG A 96 10.50 -0.45 -6.27
CA ARG A 96 10.11 -0.68 -7.67
C ARG A 96 10.50 0.47 -8.61
N LYS A 97 11.32 0.11 -9.60
CA LYS A 97 11.38 0.79 -10.91
C LYS A 97 10.12 0.46 -11.69
N PHE A 98 9.46 1.46 -12.29
CA PHE A 98 8.26 1.22 -13.10
C PHE A 98 8.65 1.21 -14.58
N LEU A 99 8.40 0.09 -15.26
CA LEU A 99 8.61 -0.03 -16.70
C LEU A 99 7.43 0.59 -17.45
N ILE A 100 7.64 1.74 -18.08
CA ILE A 100 6.64 2.35 -18.96
C ILE A 100 6.97 1.98 -20.41
N LYS A 101 6.00 1.34 -21.09
CA LYS A 101 6.07 1.07 -22.53
C LYS A 101 5.53 2.27 -23.29
N PHE A 102 6.39 3.00 -23.99
CA PHE A 102 5.96 4.05 -24.91
C PHE A 102 5.82 3.51 -26.33
N ASN A 103 4.73 3.88 -27.00
CA ASN A 103 4.54 3.66 -28.42
C ASN A 103 5.09 4.87 -29.19
N THR A 104 6.27 4.76 -29.77
CA THR A 104 6.82 5.82 -30.62
C THR A 104 6.17 5.75 -32.00
N LYS A 105 5.05 6.46 -32.20
CA LYS A 105 4.63 6.81 -33.56
C LYS A 105 5.66 7.78 -34.11
N ASN A 106 6.38 7.39 -35.16
CA ASN A 106 7.31 8.24 -35.90
C ASN A 106 6.59 9.52 -36.35
N LYS A 107 6.76 10.62 -35.63
CA LYS A 107 6.52 11.96 -36.19
C LYS A 107 7.70 12.27 -37.11
N LYS A 108 7.52 12.04 -38.42
CA LYS A 108 8.30 12.76 -39.43
C LYS A 108 7.85 14.21 -39.35
N PHE A 109 8.72 15.10 -38.86
CA PHE A 109 8.62 16.51 -39.22
C PHE A 109 9.48 16.71 -40.45
N ASN A 110 8.82 17.12 -41.53
CA ASN A 110 9.46 17.60 -42.76
C ASN A 110 10.23 18.88 -42.49
#